data_AF-A0A820JMV5-F1
#
_entry.id   AF-A0A820JMV5-F1
#
_cell.length_a   1.000
_cell.length_b   1.000
_cell.length_c   1.000
_cell.angle_alpha   90.00
_cell.angle_beta   90.00
_cell.angle_gamma   90.00
#
_symmetry.space_group_name_H-M   'P 1'
#
loop_
_entity.id
_entity.type
_entity.pdbx_description
1 polymer ?
#
loop_
_entity_poly.entity_id
_entity_poly.type
_entity_poly.pdbx_seq_one_letter_code
_entity_poly.pdbx_strand_id
1 'polypeptide(L)'
;MAKLDYSKLVIGHFQRENLPVIPCKNSIRRIFDKFVETGSIHDRGRSRRPSTVTDEKVEEIAEALSVNPINSVRSISRKLNI
;
A
#
# COMPACT_ATOMS: atom_id res chain seq x y z
N MET A 1 9.74 7.21 27.74
CA MET A 1 9.09 5.89 27.64
C MET A 1 9.84 5.05 26.61
N ALA A 2 10.39 3.91 27.01
CA ALA A 2 11.03 2.99 26.06
C ALA A 2 9.96 2.43 25.12
N LYS A 3 10.11 2.62 23.79
CA LYS A 3 9.24 1.96 22.81
C LYS A 3 9.48 0.45 22.91
N LEU A 4 8.45 -0.31 23.26
CA LEU A 4 8.51 -1.77 23.28
C LEU A 4 8.84 -2.27 21.86
N ASP A 5 9.92 -3.05 21.71
CA ASP A 5 10.29 -3.63 20.42
C ASP A 5 9.55 -4.95 20.19
N TYR A 6 8.30 -4.84 19.73
CA TYR A 6 7.42 -5.99 19.46
C TYR A 6 8.05 -7.02 18.52
N SER A 7 8.95 -6.60 17.63
CA SER A 7 9.62 -7.51 16.69
C SER A 7 10.50 -8.54 17.40
N LYS A 8 11.19 -8.14 18.47
CA LYS A 8 12.03 -9.05 19.26
C LYS A 8 11.19 -10.05 20.06
N LEU A 9 10.04 -9.62 20.58
CA LEU A 9 9.12 -10.48 21.32
C LEU A 9 8.55 -11.58 20.42
N VAL A 10 8.12 -11.21 19.22
CA VAL A 10 7.59 -12.16 18.22
C VAL A 10 8.67 -13.13 17.77
N ILE A 11 9.88 -12.66 17.45
CA ILE A 11 11.00 -13.54 17.06
C ILE A 11 11.34 -14.53 18.18
N GLY A 12 11.47 -14.06 19.43
CA GLY A 12 11.77 -14.92 20.57
C GLY A 12 10.66 -15.93 20.88
N HIS A 13 9.40 -15.60 20.61
CA HIS A 13 8.30 -16.56 20.65
C HIS A 13 8.45 -17.64 19.56
N PHE A 14 8.71 -17.24 18.32
CA PHE A 14 8.80 -18.17 17.18
C PHE A 14 10.00 -19.12 17.32
N GLN A 15 11.11 -18.64 17.88
CA GLN A 15 12.28 -19.46 18.21
C GLN A 15 11.96 -20.51 19.28
N ARG A 16 11.22 -20.14 20.34
CA ARG A 16 10.82 -21.08 21.40
C ARG A 16 9.87 -22.17 20.89
N GLU A 17 9.01 -21.82 19.94
CA GLU A 17 8.08 -22.74 19.28
C GLU A 17 8.75 -23.58 18.17
N ASN A 18 10.06 -23.46 17.96
CA ASN A 18 10.82 -24.17 16.91
C ASN A 18 10.18 -24.07 15.52
N LEU A 19 9.63 -22.90 15.17
CA LEU A 19 9.04 -22.70 13.86
C LEU A 19 10.11 -22.71 12.77
N PRO A 20 9.86 -23.38 11.63
CA PRO A 20 10.86 -23.55 10.57
C PRO A 20 11.21 -22.25 9.85
N VAL A 21 10.33 -21.24 9.92
CA VAL A 21 10.52 -19.93 9.28
C VAL A 21 10.22 -18.84 10.28
N ILE A 22 11.23 -18.02 10.56
CA ILE A 22 11.11 -16.85 11.42
C ILE A 22 11.02 -15.61 10.52
N PRO A 23 9.92 -14.83 10.58
CA PRO A 23 9.80 -13.60 9.81
C PRO A 23 10.89 -12.60 10.20
N CYS A 24 11.42 -11.87 9.22
CA CYS A 24 12.39 -10.82 9.52
C CYS A 24 11.75 -9.67 10.30
N LYS A 25 12.57 -8.95 11.08
CA LYS A 25 12.13 -7.82 11.91
C LYS A 25 11.30 -6.78 11.16
N ASN A 26 11.68 -6.48 9.91
CA ASN A 26 10.98 -5.50 9.07
C ASN A 26 9.57 -5.98 8.69
N SER A 27 9.40 -7.29 8.40
CA SER A 27 8.09 -7.86 8.09
C SER A 27 7.15 -7.79 9.29
N ILE A 28 7.64 -8.14 10.48
CA ILE A 28 6.85 -8.08 11.72
C ILE A 28 6.41 -6.65 11.99
N ARG A 29 7.33 -5.69 11.88
CA ARG A 29 7.03 -4.27 12.06
C ARG A 29 5.99 -3.79 11.05
N ARG A 30 6.16 -4.09 9.77
CA ARG A 30 5.23 -3.68 8.71
C ARG A 30 3.81 -4.24 8.95
N ILE A 31 3.69 -5.50 9.38
CA ILE A 31 2.39 -6.11 9.68
C ILE A 31 1.75 -5.45 10.90
N PHE A 32 2.54 -5.18 11.94
CA PHE A 32 2.05 -4.51 13.15
C PHE A 32 1.58 -3.09 12.86
N ASP A 33 2.41 -2.29 12.17
CA ASP A 33 2.07 -0.91 11.79
C ASP A 33 0.79 -0.90 10.94
N LYS A 34 0.68 -1.81 9.96
CA LYS A 34 -0.52 -1.98 9.14
C LYS A 34 -1.76 -2.34 9.96
N PHE A 35 -1.63 -3.23 10.95
CA PHE A 35 -2.74 -3.60 11.83
C PHE A 35 -3.18 -2.42 12.71
N VAL A 36 -2.23 -1.66 13.25
CA VAL A 36 -2.53 -0.45 14.03
C VAL A 36 -3.25 0.60 13.16
N GLU A 37 -2.83 0.77 11.91
CA GLU A 37 -3.42 1.74 10.99
C GLU A 37 -4.80 1.32 10.46
N THR A 38 -5.02 0.02 10.20
CA THR A 38 -6.19 -0.45 9.43
C THR A 38 -7.09 -1.43 10.17
N GLY A 39 -6.66 -1.92 11.33
CA GLY A 39 -7.30 -3.04 12.04
C GLY A 39 -7.18 -4.39 11.32
N SER A 40 -6.44 -4.47 10.21
CA SER A 40 -6.34 -5.67 9.37
C SER A 40 -4.90 -6.08 9.08
N ILE A 41 -4.64 -7.38 9.14
CA ILE A 41 -3.36 -7.98 8.71
C ILE A 41 -3.38 -8.37 7.23
N HIS A 42 -4.54 -8.38 6.59
CA HIS A 42 -4.74 -8.92 5.24
C HIS A 42 -4.15 -8.00 4.19
N ASP A 43 -3.46 -8.55 3.19
CA ASP A 43 -2.88 -7.75 2.12
C ASP A 43 -3.93 -6.96 1.37
N ARG A 44 -3.58 -5.72 1.04
CA ARG A 44 -4.42 -4.89 0.18
C ARG A 44 -4.58 -5.64 -1.13
N GLY A 45 -5.81 -5.72 -1.63
CA GLY A 45 -6.06 -6.23 -2.97
C GLY A 45 -5.13 -5.53 -3.95
N ARG A 46 -4.43 -6.28 -4.80
CA ARG A 46 -3.55 -5.69 -5.81
C ARG A 46 -4.41 -4.74 -6.67
N SER A 47 -4.02 -3.47 -6.75
CA SER A 47 -4.61 -2.55 -7.72
C SER A 47 -4.32 -3.10 -9.11
N ARG A 48 -5.29 -3.76 -9.73
CA ARG A 48 -5.22 -4.09 -11.15
C ARG A 48 -5.33 -2.77 -11.93
N ARG A 49 -4.78 -2.76 -13.14
CA ARG A 49 -5.07 -1.66 -14.08
C ARG A 49 -6.61 -1.60 -14.25
N PRO A 50 -7.24 -0.43 -14.14
CA PRO A 50 -8.67 -0.30 -14.43
C PRO A 50 -8.95 -0.91 -15.81
N SER A 51 -9.81 -1.92 -15.88
CA SER A 51 -10.14 -2.59 -17.14
C SER A 51 -11.11 -1.79 -18.00
N THR A 52 -11.81 -0.83 -17.38
CA THR A 52 -12.80 0.01 -18.02
C THR A 52 -12.45 1.48 -17.79
N VAL A 53 -12.23 2.20 -18.89
CA VAL A 53 -12.24 3.65 -18.91
C VAL A 53 -13.70 4.05 -19.12
N THR A 54 -14.29 4.75 -18.14
CA THR A 54 -15.62 5.34 -18.29
C THR A 54 -15.53 6.64 -19.07
N ASP A 55 -16.60 7.01 -19.78
CA ASP A 55 -16.64 8.29 -20.52
C ASP A 55 -16.40 9.49 -19.60
N GLU A 56 -16.90 9.43 -18.37
CA GLU A 56 -16.65 10.42 -17.31
C GLU A 56 -15.14 10.64 -17.05
N LYS A 57 -14.34 9.57 -17.08
CA LYS A 57 -12.88 9.65 -16.90
C LYS A 57 -12.17 10.24 -18.12
N VAL A 58 -12.74 10.07 -19.31
CA VAL A 58 -12.22 10.69 -20.53
C VAL A 58 -12.45 12.20 -20.49
N GLU A 59 -13.64 12.62 -20.07
CA GLU A 59 -13.96 14.04 -19.88
C GLU A 59 -13.06 14.69 -18.82
N GLU A 60 -12.83 14.02 -17.69
CA GLU A 60 -11.94 14.52 -16.63
C GLU A 60 -10.48 14.70 -17.12
N ILE A 61 -9.98 13.77 -17.96
CA ILE A 61 -8.66 13.93 -18.59
C ILE A 61 -8.66 15.11 -19.58
N ALA A 62 -9.72 15.26 -20.38
CA ALA A 62 -9.84 16.33 -21.36
C ALA A 62 -9.90 17.71 -20.70
N GLU A 63 -10.63 17.84 -19.60
CA GLU A 63 -10.68 19.06 -18.79
C GLU A 63 -9.33 19.36 -18.12
N ALA A 64 -8.67 18.34 -17.54
CA ALA A 64 -7.35 18.53 -16.95
C ALA A 64 -6.29 18.99 -17.96
N LEU A 65 -6.39 18.52 -19.22
CA LEU A 65 -5.52 18.95 -20.32
C LEU A 65 -5.87 20.36 -20.81
N SER A 66 -7.14 20.75 -20.82
CA SER A 66 -7.55 22.09 -21.26
C SER A 66 -7.11 23.17 -20.27
N VAL A 67 -7.16 22.89 -18.96
CA VAL A 67 -6.73 23.80 -17.89
C VAL A 67 -5.20 23.92 -17.85
N ASN A 68 -4.46 22.86 -18.14
CA ASN A 68 -3.00 22.86 -18.08
C ASN A 68 -2.37 22.01 -19.20
N PRO A 69 -2.26 22.55 -20.43
CA PRO A 69 -1.83 21.79 -21.61
C PRO A 69 -0.34 21.40 -21.56
N ILE A 70 0.44 21.95 -20.63
CA ILE A 70 1.85 21.59 -20.40
C ILE A 70 1.96 20.23 -19.72
N ASN A 71 0.91 19.77 -19.03
CA ASN A 71 0.92 18.46 -18.38
C ASN A 71 0.78 17.35 -19.42
N SER A 72 1.74 16.44 -19.46
CA SER A 72 1.60 15.21 -20.26
C SER A 72 0.42 14.36 -19.78
N VAL A 73 -0.23 13.67 -20.72
CA VAL A 73 -1.28 12.68 -20.44
C VAL A 73 -0.84 11.70 -19.35
N ARG A 74 0.41 11.23 -19.38
CA ARG A 74 0.98 10.32 -18.36
C ARG A 74 1.07 10.92 -16.95
N SER A 75 1.26 12.24 -16.84
CA SER A 75 1.25 12.94 -15.55
C SER A 75 -0.17 13.00 -14.98
N ILE A 76 -1.14 13.30 -15.85
CA ILE A 76 -2.56 13.41 -15.51
C ILE A 76 -3.13 12.03 -15.14
N SER A 77 -2.88 10.98 -15.94
CA SER A 77 -3.34 9.61 -15.64
C SER A 77 -2.84 9.12 -14.27
N ARG A 78 -1.60 9.47 -13.88
CA ARG A 78 -1.08 9.14 -12.54
C ARG A 78 -1.78 9.88 -11.42
N LYS A 79 -2.14 11.16 -11.63
CA LYS A 79 -2.90 11.94 -10.64
C LYS A 79 -4.33 11.43 -10.49
N LEU A 80 -4.97 11.10 -11.61
CA LEU A 80 -6.36 10.62 -11.68
C LEU A 80 -6.49 9.10 -11.42
N ASN A 81 -5.36 8.40 -11.26
CA ASN A 81 -5.30 6.96 -11.00
C ASN A 81 -6.03 6.14 -12.09
N ILE A 82 -5.72 6.45 -13.35
CA ILE A 82 -6.24 5.84 -14.58
C ILE A 82 -5.12 5.07 -15.29
#